data_AF-A0A969P0T4-F1
#
_entry.id   AF-A0A969P0T4-F1
#
_cell.length_a   1.000
_cell.length_b   1.000
_cell.length_c   1.000
_cell.angle_alpha   90.00
_cell.angle_beta   90.00
_cell.angle_gamma   90.00
#
_symmetry.space_group_name_H-M   'P 1'
#
loop_
_entity.id
_entity.type
_entity.pdbx_description
1 polymer ?
#
loop_
_entity_poly.entity_id
_entity_poly.type
_entity_poly.pdbx_seq_one_letter_code
_entity_poly.pdbx_strand_id
1 'polypeptide(L)'
;MYHRSIGCCLLFVAVVLVPLLASAPVQAAATVTEPFASYYARYHGPRTLGAINSEVVDVGGVAMQYFEKGRLEDHRWQTDDPLQQVAYSRLTLELIQSAPEQAIDGLPVTYGSLQARMNEQMPPPVGFTGGTMALDDGVFVPFDANLGITPGYIVPWYFWNFINRAHLFPAGWLHAAGLPLGNAFSVLISGNGTGEQIMIQAFERTVLIYRPGAEWPVQRANIGTDMLWAQGQLPLVQSPDAALMNPPAMSGPRRIEVSLGRQWLAIYQGDQLVFDAPVSTGKDGFNTPPGRYAIYHKLTSQHMRGNQGGETWDIPGVPWVMYYQDDVAIHGVYWHQRFGTGERLSHGCVGLAPNDAGTVYEWAPIGTPVIVY
;
A
#
# COMPACT_ATOMS: atom_id res chain seq x y z
N MET A 1 -32.44 74.69 -41.21
CA MET A 1 -31.42 73.99 -42.01
C MET A 1 -30.46 73.31 -41.05
N TYR A 2 -30.44 71.98 -41.08
CA TYR A 2 -29.51 71.14 -40.33
C TYR A 2 -28.13 71.26 -40.97
N HIS A 3 -27.09 71.57 -40.19
CA HIS A 3 -25.73 71.17 -40.53
C HIS A 3 -25.10 70.42 -39.37
N ARG A 4 -24.83 69.14 -39.65
CA ARG A 4 -24.22 68.13 -38.79
C ARG A 4 -22.73 68.41 -38.64
N SER A 5 -22.22 68.37 -37.41
CA SER A 5 -20.79 68.20 -37.14
C SER A 5 -20.53 66.74 -36.79
N ILE A 6 -19.60 66.14 -37.54
CA ILE A 6 -19.20 64.73 -37.47
C ILE A 6 -18.24 64.58 -36.29
N GLY A 7 -18.70 63.90 -35.23
CA GLY A 7 -17.85 63.46 -34.13
C GLY A 7 -17.11 62.19 -34.51
N CYS A 8 -15.79 62.29 -34.66
CA CYS A 8 -14.89 61.17 -34.90
C CYS A 8 -14.79 60.31 -33.62
N CYS A 9 -15.38 59.11 -33.62
CA CYS A 9 -15.16 58.10 -32.59
C CYS A 9 -13.74 57.52 -32.74
N LEU A 10 -12.80 58.04 -31.94
CA LEU A 10 -11.52 57.38 -31.69
C LEU A 10 -11.77 56.19 -30.75
N LEU A 11 -11.82 54.98 -31.31
CA LEU A 11 -11.72 53.74 -30.55
C LEU A 11 -10.32 53.68 -29.92
N PHE A 12 -10.21 53.93 -28.61
CA PHE A 12 -9.04 53.54 -27.84
C PHE A 12 -9.05 52.02 -27.68
N VAL A 13 -8.29 51.31 -28.51
CA VAL A 13 -7.93 49.92 -28.23
C VAL A 13 -6.94 49.95 -27.08
N ALA A 14 -7.42 49.68 -25.87
CA ALA A 14 -6.55 49.43 -24.72
C ALA A 14 -5.78 48.14 -24.99
N VAL A 15 -4.52 48.25 -25.43
CA VAL A 15 -3.58 47.14 -25.43
C VAL A 15 -3.26 46.85 -23.97
N VAL A 16 -4.00 45.91 -23.37
CA VAL A 16 -3.65 45.34 -22.07
C VAL A 16 -2.37 44.54 -22.30
N LEU A 17 -1.24 45.14 -21.94
CA LEU A 17 0.02 44.43 -21.72
C LEU A 17 -0.19 43.50 -20.53
N VAL A 18 -0.63 42.28 -20.83
CA VAL A 18 -0.56 41.16 -19.88
C VAL A 18 0.94 40.94 -19.64
N PRO A 19 1.46 41.12 -18.42
CA PRO A 19 2.84 40.73 -18.17
C PRO A 19 2.92 39.23 -18.43
N LEU A 20 3.80 38.82 -19.35
CA LEU A 20 4.23 37.43 -19.39
C LEU A 20 4.83 37.14 -18.02
N LEU A 21 4.05 36.53 -17.14
CA LEU A 21 4.57 35.79 -16.01
C LEU A 21 5.48 34.74 -16.63
N ALA A 22 6.79 34.97 -16.55
CA ALA A 22 7.76 33.92 -16.79
C ALA A 22 7.50 32.85 -15.74
N SER A 23 6.71 31.84 -16.10
CA SER A 23 6.67 30.59 -15.38
C SER A 23 8.01 29.91 -15.58
N ALA A 24 8.98 30.23 -14.73
CA ALA A 24 9.95 29.22 -14.35
C ALA A 24 9.24 28.38 -13.28
N PRO A 25 8.70 27.18 -13.60
CA PRO A 25 8.18 26.35 -12.55
C PRO A 25 9.39 25.93 -11.69
N VAL A 26 9.34 26.22 -10.39
CA VAL A 26 10.22 25.66 -9.35
C VAL A 26 9.89 24.17 -9.27
N GLN A 27 10.22 23.45 -10.34
CA GLN A 27 9.75 22.11 -10.66
C GLN A 27 10.85 21.35 -11.39
N ALA A 28 12.10 21.71 -11.11
CA ALA A 28 13.24 20.84 -11.37
C ALA A 28 13.10 19.65 -10.42
N ALA A 29 12.47 18.60 -10.95
CA ALA A 29 12.34 17.24 -10.42
C ALA A 29 12.89 17.04 -9.00
N ALA A 30 12.05 17.25 -7.98
CA ALA A 30 12.33 16.69 -6.67
C ALA A 30 12.55 15.18 -6.87
N THR A 31 13.76 14.71 -6.58
CA THR A 31 14.11 13.29 -6.65
C THR A 31 14.25 12.77 -5.24
N VAL A 32 13.95 11.49 -5.03
CA VAL A 32 14.31 10.86 -3.76
C VAL A 32 15.82 10.78 -3.76
N THR A 33 16.45 11.51 -2.83
CA THR A 33 17.90 11.56 -2.73
C THR A 33 18.39 10.53 -1.73
N GLU A 34 19.67 10.18 -1.79
CA GLU A 34 20.28 9.46 -0.69
C GLU A 34 20.14 10.32 0.58
N PRO A 35 19.83 9.71 1.73
CA PRO A 35 19.97 8.27 2.01
C PRO A 35 18.69 7.43 1.78
N PHE A 36 17.64 7.98 1.16
CA PHE A 36 16.33 7.33 1.04
C PHE A 36 16.05 6.72 -0.33
N ALA A 37 16.77 7.14 -1.37
CA ALA A 37 16.54 6.74 -2.76
C ALA A 37 16.47 5.21 -2.93
N SER A 38 17.45 4.51 -2.38
CA SER A 38 17.53 3.05 -2.44
C SER A 38 16.34 2.36 -1.75
N TYR A 39 15.92 2.88 -0.58
CA TYR A 39 14.76 2.35 0.14
C TYR A 39 13.46 2.58 -0.65
N TYR A 40 13.24 3.82 -1.10
CA TYR A 40 12.05 4.22 -1.84
C TYR A 40 11.91 3.42 -3.14
N ALA A 41 12.99 3.24 -3.91
CA ALA A 41 12.96 2.46 -5.15
C ALA A 41 12.70 0.97 -4.89
N ARG A 42 13.32 0.39 -3.84
CA ARG A 42 13.25 -1.05 -3.57
C ARG A 42 11.91 -1.50 -2.97
N TYR A 43 11.27 -0.66 -2.17
CA TYR A 43 10.09 -1.02 -1.37
C TYR A 43 8.83 -0.25 -1.79
N HIS A 44 8.67 -0.04 -3.10
CA HIS A 44 7.49 0.58 -3.72
C HIS A 44 7.11 1.95 -3.14
N GLY A 45 8.10 2.84 -2.97
CA GLY A 45 7.92 4.20 -2.48
C GLY A 45 6.77 4.99 -3.10
N PRO A 46 6.54 4.97 -4.43
CA PRO A 46 5.39 5.67 -5.03
C PRO A 46 4.03 5.21 -4.47
N ARG A 47 3.97 3.97 -3.99
CA ARG A 47 2.78 3.37 -3.39
C ARG A 47 2.69 3.65 -1.90
N THR A 48 3.77 3.38 -1.17
CA THR A 48 3.83 3.41 0.30
C THR A 48 4.03 4.82 0.87
N LEU A 49 4.69 5.69 0.12
CA LEU A 49 5.04 7.06 0.50
C LEU A 49 4.41 8.11 -0.41
N GLY A 50 4.09 7.79 -1.67
CA GLY A 50 3.51 8.73 -2.62
C GLY A 50 4.52 9.72 -3.17
N ALA A 51 4.06 10.90 -3.59
CA ALA A 51 4.91 11.95 -4.16
C ALA A 51 5.92 12.49 -3.13
N ILE A 52 7.01 13.07 -3.62
CA ILE A 52 8.01 13.74 -2.77
C ILE A 52 7.50 15.15 -2.46
N ASN A 53 7.54 15.52 -1.19
CA ASN A 53 7.03 16.80 -0.73
C ASN A 53 8.10 17.74 -0.18
N SER A 54 9.33 17.27 0.04
CA SER A 54 10.46 18.11 0.47
C SER A 54 11.81 17.65 -0.08
N GLU A 55 12.79 18.55 -0.04
CA GLU A 55 14.21 18.15 -0.02
C GLU A 55 14.54 17.41 1.28
N VAL A 56 15.75 16.84 1.38
CA VAL A 56 16.23 16.29 2.65
C VAL A 56 16.51 17.43 3.62
N VAL A 57 15.95 17.34 4.82
CA VAL A 57 16.17 18.26 5.93
C VAL A 57 16.91 17.55 7.05
N ASP A 58 17.81 18.25 7.75
CA ASP A 58 18.46 17.74 8.95
C ASP A 58 17.76 18.30 10.19
N VAL A 59 17.31 17.41 11.06
CA VAL A 59 16.71 17.79 12.35
C VAL A 59 17.46 17.06 13.45
N GLY A 60 18.33 17.78 14.15
CA GLY A 60 19.08 17.23 15.27
C GLY A 60 20.08 16.13 14.88
N GLY A 61 20.67 16.22 13.68
CA GLY A 61 21.60 15.22 13.15
C GLY A 61 20.94 14.00 12.53
N VAL A 62 19.60 14.01 12.39
CA VAL A 62 18.84 12.99 11.67
C VAL A 62 18.39 13.59 10.35
N ALA A 63 18.87 13.03 9.24
CA ALA A 63 18.37 13.36 7.92
C ALA A 63 16.92 12.86 7.79
N MET A 64 16.04 13.69 7.23
CA MET A 64 14.63 13.40 7.03
C MET A 64 14.15 13.86 5.66
N GLN A 65 13.19 13.17 5.08
CA GLN A 65 12.53 13.62 3.84
C GLN A 65 11.02 13.40 3.93
N TYR A 66 10.24 14.42 3.57
CA TYR A 66 8.78 14.36 3.53
C TYR A 66 8.30 13.84 2.18
N PHE A 67 7.30 12.97 2.28
CA PHE A 67 6.53 12.44 1.17
C PHE A 67 5.05 12.72 1.44
N GLU A 68 4.20 12.37 0.48
CA GLU A 68 2.76 12.52 0.60
C GLU A 68 2.20 11.78 1.83
N LYS A 69 2.58 10.51 2.00
CA LYS A 69 2.01 9.57 2.99
C LYS A 69 2.85 9.39 4.25
N GLY A 70 3.91 10.17 4.41
CA GLY A 70 4.80 10.04 5.57
C GLY A 70 6.09 10.84 5.46
N ARG A 71 6.97 10.63 6.43
CA ARG A 71 8.34 11.15 6.45
C ARG A 71 9.27 9.97 6.73
N LEU A 72 10.39 9.91 6.00
CA LEU A 72 11.45 8.94 6.27
C LEU A 72 12.56 9.60 7.11
N GLU A 73 13.17 8.82 7.99
CA GLU A 73 14.27 9.20 8.88
C GLU A 73 15.47 8.26 8.68
N ASP A 74 16.69 8.82 8.70
CA ASP A 74 17.93 8.04 8.64
C ASP A 74 18.42 7.64 10.04
N HIS A 75 18.39 6.33 10.31
CA HIS A 75 18.79 5.71 11.57
C HIS A 75 20.05 4.85 11.43
N ARG A 76 20.83 5.00 10.35
CA ARG A 76 22.07 4.22 10.15
C ARG A 76 23.07 4.30 11.30
N TRP A 77 23.03 5.36 12.09
CA TRP A 77 23.86 5.55 13.27
C TRP A 77 23.37 4.78 14.50
N GLN A 78 22.13 4.27 14.50
CA GLN A 78 21.53 3.53 15.62
C GLN A 78 21.61 2.01 15.44
N THR A 79 21.76 1.51 14.21
CA THR A 79 21.63 0.09 13.91
C THR A 79 22.44 -0.34 12.69
N ASP A 80 23.05 -1.52 12.81
CA ASP A 80 23.72 -2.20 11.70
C ASP A 80 22.75 -3.01 10.83
N ASP A 81 21.49 -3.22 11.26
CA ASP A 81 20.48 -3.94 10.47
C ASP A 81 20.02 -3.07 9.28
N PRO A 82 20.35 -3.43 8.03
CA PRO A 82 20.02 -2.64 6.85
C PRO A 82 18.52 -2.39 6.67
N LEU A 83 17.66 -3.25 7.22
CA LEU A 83 16.21 -3.10 7.12
C LEU A 83 15.68 -1.99 8.05
N GLN A 84 16.42 -1.67 9.10
CA GLN A 84 16.05 -0.69 10.14
C GLN A 84 16.79 0.64 10.01
N GLN A 85 17.68 0.76 9.02
CA GLN A 85 18.47 1.97 8.76
C GLN A 85 17.63 3.16 8.26
N VAL A 86 16.45 2.90 7.68
CA VAL A 86 15.51 3.93 7.20
C VAL A 86 14.17 3.64 7.80
N ALA A 87 13.64 4.54 8.63
CA ALA A 87 12.36 4.33 9.34
C ALA A 87 11.31 5.35 8.92
N TYR A 88 10.03 4.98 9.11
CA TYR A 88 8.94 5.94 9.04
C TYR A 88 8.85 6.72 10.36
N SER A 89 8.79 8.05 10.24
CA SER A 89 8.57 8.96 11.36
C SER A 89 7.22 8.72 12.05
N ARG A 90 7.13 9.07 13.32
CA ARG A 90 5.90 9.00 14.13
C ARG A 90 4.95 10.18 13.88
N LEU A 91 4.73 10.53 12.62
CA LEU A 91 3.99 11.75 12.24
C LEU A 91 2.56 11.77 12.78
N THR A 92 1.90 10.62 12.92
CA THR A 92 0.53 10.58 13.45
C THR A 92 0.49 11.09 14.89
N LEU A 93 1.47 10.72 15.73
CA LEU A 93 1.58 11.24 17.09
C LEU A 93 1.93 12.74 17.11
N GLU A 94 2.85 13.16 16.25
CA GLU A 94 3.22 14.59 16.12
C GLU A 94 2.01 15.44 15.72
N LEU A 95 1.18 14.98 14.77
CA LEU A 95 -0.02 15.69 14.31
C LEU A 95 -1.12 15.75 15.36
N ILE A 96 -1.33 14.67 16.12
CA ILE A 96 -2.27 14.68 17.26
C ILE A 96 -1.90 15.77 18.27
N GLN A 97 -0.60 16.00 18.49
CA GLN A 97 -0.11 17.00 19.45
C GLN A 97 -0.09 18.41 18.88
N SER A 98 0.36 18.58 17.64
CA SER A 98 0.65 19.90 17.04
C SER A 98 -0.52 20.50 16.26
N ALA A 99 -1.39 19.67 15.69
CA ALA A 99 -2.49 20.10 14.82
C ALA A 99 -3.78 19.28 15.05
N PRO A 100 -4.32 19.23 16.29
CA PRO A 100 -5.47 18.39 16.62
C PRO A 100 -6.75 18.74 15.84
N GLU A 101 -6.91 19.99 15.41
CA GLU A 101 -8.08 20.45 14.64
C GLU A 101 -7.98 20.15 13.15
N GLN A 102 -6.80 19.73 12.66
CA GLN A 102 -6.60 19.44 11.24
C GLN A 102 -7.29 18.13 10.86
N ALA A 103 -7.98 18.15 9.72
CA ALA A 103 -8.55 16.97 9.11
C ALA A 103 -7.45 16.00 8.67
N ILE A 104 -7.67 14.70 8.88
CA ILE A 104 -6.77 13.66 8.39
C ILE A 104 -7.06 13.46 6.92
N ASP A 105 -6.12 13.74 6.03
CA ASP A 105 -6.26 13.40 4.60
C ASP A 105 -7.53 13.99 3.93
N GLY A 106 -7.98 15.17 4.40
CA GLY A 106 -9.22 15.81 3.97
C GLY A 106 -10.52 15.09 4.38
N LEU A 107 -10.42 14.03 5.20
CA LEU A 107 -11.56 13.25 5.68
C LEU A 107 -12.35 14.01 6.76
N PRO A 108 -13.63 13.67 7.00
CA PRO A 108 -14.44 14.29 8.06
C PRO A 108 -14.07 13.73 9.46
N VAL A 109 -12.78 13.61 9.74
CA VAL A 109 -12.18 13.17 11.00
C VAL A 109 -10.88 13.96 11.20
N THR A 110 -10.61 14.41 12.42
CA THR A 110 -9.41 15.20 12.74
C THR A 110 -8.37 14.38 13.49
N TYR A 111 -7.16 14.90 13.64
CA TYR A 111 -6.14 14.24 14.47
C TYR A 111 -6.52 14.22 15.95
N GLY A 112 -7.08 15.30 16.51
CA GLY A 112 -7.60 15.35 17.88
C GLY A 112 -8.73 14.35 18.11
N SER A 113 -9.53 14.13 17.06
CA SER A 113 -10.26 12.91 16.73
C SER A 113 -9.81 11.61 17.38
N LEU A 114 -8.54 11.28 17.13
CA LEU A 114 -7.92 10.01 17.44
C LEU A 114 -7.57 9.88 18.93
N GLN A 115 -7.35 10.99 19.62
CA GLN A 115 -6.97 10.99 21.03
C GLN A 115 -8.05 10.35 21.91
N ALA A 116 -9.33 10.56 21.58
CA ALA A 116 -10.44 9.90 22.27
C ALA A 116 -10.40 8.37 22.11
N ARG A 117 -9.94 7.89 20.94
CA ARG A 117 -9.86 6.46 20.61
C ARG A 117 -8.73 5.73 21.33
N MET A 118 -7.68 6.45 21.73
CA MET A 118 -6.57 5.89 22.52
C MET A 118 -7.00 5.35 23.90
N ASN A 119 -8.20 5.68 24.35
CA ASN A 119 -8.76 5.17 25.60
C ASN A 119 -9.65 3.93 25.42
N GLU A 120 -9.85 3.45 24.18
CA GLU A 120 -10.72 2.32 23.85
C GLU A 120 -9.99 0.97 23.91
N GLN A 121 -8.98 0.86 24.77
CA GLN A 121 -8.19 -0.35 24.92
C GLN A 121 -9.03 -1.51 25.46
N MET A 122 -8.72 -2.70 24.95
CA MET A 122 -9.35 -3.95 25.37
C MET A 122 -8.38 -4.79 26.22
N PRO A 123 -8.84 -5.41 27.31
CA PRO A 123 -8.01 -6.35 28.05
C PRO A 123 -7.60 -7.54 27.18
N PRO A 124 -6.50 -8.24 27.51
CA PRO A 124 -6.10 -9.45 26.80
C PRO A 124 -7.25 -10.47 26.69
N PRO A 125 -7.56 -10.97 25.47
CA PRO A 125 -8.58 -11.98 25.25
C PRO A 125 -8.31 -13.27 26.01
N VAL A 126 -9.36 -14.07 26.25
CA VAL A 126 -9.24 -15.40 26.85
C VAL A 126 -8.32 -16.27 25.99
N GLY A 127 -7.33 -16.91 26.62
CA GLY A 127 -6.35 -17.76 25.93
C GLY A 127 -5.12 -17.01 25.39
N PHE A 128 -5.00 -15.70 25.66
CA PHE A 128 -3.80 -14.95 25.33
C PHE A 128 -2.57 -15.51 26.09
N THR A 129 -1.49 -15.79 25.36
CA THR A 129 -0.24 -16.38 25.89
C THR A 129 0.99 -15.50 25.70
N GLY A 130 0.86 -14.36 25.04
CA GLY A 130 1.96 -13.43 24.72
C GLY A 130 1.97 -13.04 23.24
N GLY A 131 2.83 -12.09 22.89
CA GLY A 131 2.96 -11.61 21.52
C GLY A 131 1.71 -10.88 21.02
N THR A 132 1.39 -11.07 19.74
CA THR A 132 0.09 -10.74 19.15
C THR A 132 -0.79 -12.00 19.07
N MET A 133 -2.10 -11.85 19.13
CA MET A 133 -3.04 -12.99 19.07
C MET A 133 -4.04 -12.82 17.94
N ALA A 134 -4.14 -13.82 17.07
CA ALA A 134 -5.17 -13.87 16.04
C ALA A 134 -6.55 -14.09 16.67
N LEU A 135 -7.54 -13.36 16.17
CA LEU A 135 -8.96 -13.43 16.49
C LEU A 135 -9.78 -13.58 15.19
N ASP A 136 -11.08 -13.79 15.31
CA ASP A 136 -11.97 -13.96 14.15
C ASP A 136 -11.99 -12.73 13.24
N ASP A 137 -11.95 -11.52 13.82
CA ASP A 137 -12.08 -10.24 13.12
C ASP A 137 -10.76 -9.48 12.93
N GLY A 138 -9.65 -9.98 13.48
CA GLY A 138 -8.35 -9.35 13.32
C GLY A 138 -7.26 -9.92 14.21
N VAL A 139 -6.28 -9.08 14.52
CA VAL A 139 -5.16 -9.42 15.39
C VAL A 139 -5.14 -8.48 16.58
N PHE A 140 -5.16 -9.06 17.77
CA PHE A 140 -4.99 -8.34 19.03
C PHE A 140 -3.52 -7.98 19.24
N VAL A 141 -3.27 -6.69 19.47
CA VAL A 141 -1.94 -6.10 19.68
C VAL A 141 -1.87 -5.45 21.07
N PRO A 142 -1.25 -6.10 22.06
CA PRO A 142 -1.24 -5.67 23.46
C PRO A 142 0.06 -5.03 23.90
N PHE A 143 0.54 -4.01 23.20
CA PHE A 143 1.84 -3.42 23.50
C PHE A 143 1.77 -1.95 23.85
N ASP A 144 2.48 -1.56 24.90
CA ASP A 144 2.84 -0.17 25.16
C ASP A 144 4.09 0.23 24.36
N ALA A 145 4.51 1.49 24.50
CA ALA A 145 5.69 2.02 23.80
C ALA A 145 7.01 1.30 24.13
N ASN A 146 7.08 0.56 25.23
CA ASN A 146 8.22 -0.26 25.65
C ASN A 146 8.06 -1.73 25.26
N LEU A 147 7.02 -2.07 24.48
CA LEU A 147 6.63 -3.43 24.13
C LEU A 147 6.26 -4.30 25.35
N GLY A 148 5.88 -3.66 26.45
CA GLY A 148 5.28 -4.31 27.60
C GLY A 148 3.84 -4.75 27.29
N ILE A 149 3.44 -5.89 27.83
CA ILE A 149 2.07 -6.41 27.66
C ILE A 149 1.09 -5.51 28.42
N THR A 150 0.08 -5.00 27.72
CA THR A 150 -0.93 -4.06 28.24
C THR A 150 -2.29 -4.28 27.54
N PRO A 151 -3.42 -3.77 28.05
CA PRO A 151 -4.64 -3.67 27.25
C PRO A 151 -4.37 -3.05 25.87
N GLY A 152 -4.86 -3.71 24.84
CA GLY A 152 -4.46 -3.49 23.46
C GLY A 152 -5.62 -3.10 22.55
N TYR A 153 -5.38 -3.19 21.25
CA TYR A 153 -6.37 -2.94 20.22
C TYR A 153 -6.47 -4.12 19.26
N ILE A 154 -7.60 -4.23 18.57
CA ILE A 154 -7.74 -5.17 17.46
C ILE A 154 -7.38 -4.43 16.17
N VAL A 155 -6.45 -5.01 15.40
CA VAL A 155 -6.14 -4.60 14.03
C VAL A 155 -6.88 -5.53 13.08
N PRO A 156 -7.89 -5.07 12.33
CA PRO A 156 -8.62 -5.90 11.39
C PRO A 156 -7.71 -6.59 10.36
N TRP A 157 -8.09 -7.79 9.92
CA TRP A 157 -7.27 -8.61 9.02
C TRP A 157 -6.80 -7.88 7.75
N TYR A 158 -7.63 -7.04 7.14
CA TYR A 158 -7.23 -6.28 5.96
C TYR A 158 -6.08 -5.29 6.25
N PHE A 159 -6.09 -4.62 7.40
CA PHE A 159 -5.01 -3.75 7.83
C PHE A 159 -3.79 -4.55 8.25
N TRP A 160 -3.98 -5.61 9.04
CA TRP A 160 -2.90 -6.48 9.50
C TRP A 160 -2.13 -7.09 8.33
N ASN A 161 -2.85 -7.63 7.34
CA ASN A 161 -2.26 -8.22 6.14
C ASN A 161 -1.53 -7.17 5.31
N PHE A 162 -2.02 -5.93 5.24
CA PHE A 162 -1.34 -4.86 4.52
C PHE A 162 0.00 -4.49 5.17
N ILE A 163 0.03 -4.25 6.49
CA ILE A 163 1.26 -3.81 7.20
C ILE A 163 2.31 -4.91 7.38
N ASN A 164 1.94 -6.17 7.16
CA ASN A 164 2.86 -7.32 7.20
C ASN A 164 3.38 -7.75 5.81
N ARG A 165 3.13 -6.97 4.76
CA ARG A 165 3.70 -7.19 3.43
C ARG A 165 5.18 -6.87 3.40
N ALA A 166 6.04 -7.89 3.54
CA ALA A 166 7.50 -7.71 3.60
C ALA A 166 8.13 -7.01 2.37
N HIS A 167 7.47 -7.05 1.21
CA HIS A 167 7.93 -6.32 0.01
C HIS A 167 7.63 -4.81 0.08
N LEU A 168 6.64 -4.36 0.86
CA LEU A 168 6.38 -2.95 1.17
C LEU A 168 7.08 -2.51 2.46
N PHE A 169 7.13 -3.41 3.43
CA PHE A 169 7.49 -3.16 4.83
C PHE A 169 8.49 -4.21 5.31
N PRO A 170 9.73 -4.18 4.80
CA PRO A 170 10.71 -5.25 5.00
C PRO A 170 11.16 -5.43 6.47
N ALA A 171 11.13 -4.37 7.27
CA ALA A 171 11.43 -4.40 8.70
C ALA A 171 10.21 -4.74 9.58
N GLY A 172 9.10 -5.15 8.97
CA GLY A 172 7.88 -5.57 9.67
C GLY A 172 6.96 -4.41 10.08
N TRP A 173 5.77 -4.79 10.56
CA TRP A 173 4.66 -3.87 10.83
C TRP A 173 4.98 -2.83 11.91
N LEU A 174 5.72 -3.21 12.96
CA LEU A 174 6.06 -2.32 14.06
C LEU A 174 6.95 -1.17 13.57
N HIS A 175 7.86 -1.45 12.64
CA HIS A 175 8.73 -0.44 12.05
C HIS A 175 8.00 0.42 11.00
N ALA A 176 7.10 -0.17 10.22
CA ALA A 176 6.41 0.53 9.13
C ALA A 176 5.19 1.36 9.55
N ALA A 177 4.35 0.80 10.42
CA ALA A 177 3.12 1.41 10.92
C ALA A 177 3.26 1.87 12.37
N GLY A 178 4.01 1.13 13.20
CA GLY A 178 4.05 1.35 14.65
C GLY A 178 2.89 0.71 15.39
N LEU A 179 2.81 0.99 16.68
CA LEU A 179 1.72 0.51 17.53
C LEU A 179 0.37 1.12 17.10
N PRO A 180 -0.73 0.36 17.14
CA PRO A 180 -2.06 0.92 16.94
C PRO A 180 -2.38 1.94 18.05
N LEU A 181 -3.06 3.02 17.67
CA LEU A 181 -3.45 4.13 18.55
C LEU A 181 -4.96 4.12 18.87
N GLY A 182 -5.64 3.03 18.56
CA GLY A 182 -7.09 2.89 18.67
C GLY A 182 -7.61 1.69 17.88
N ASN A 183 -8.85 1.31 18.14
CA ASN A 183 -9.54 0.33 17.28
C ASN A 183 -9.91 0.97 15.94
N ALA A 184 -10.10 0.12 14.92
CA ALA A 184 -10.63 0.58 13.64
C ALA A 184 -12.07 1.09 13.80
N PHE A 185 -12.42 2.17 13.11
CA PHE A 185 -13.77 2.76 13.13
C PHE A 185 -14.22 3.16 11.73
N SER A 186 -15.54 3.25 11.55
CA SER A 186 -16.12 3.66 10.28
C SER A 186 -16.25 5.18 10.17
N VAL A 187 -16.04 5.67 8.95
CA VAL A 187 -16.29 7.05 8.57
C VAL A 187 -17.15 7.05 7.31
N LEU A 188 -18.15 7.93 7.27
CA LEU A 188 -18.98 8.14 6.09
C LEU A 188 -18.39 9.30 5.29
N ILE A 189 -17.96 9.04 4.05
CA ILE A 189 -17.52 10.08 3.12
C ILE A 189 -18.61 10.34 2.09
N SER A 190 -18.75 11.60 1.68
CA SER A 190 -19.72 11.98 0.65
C SER A 190 -19.12 11.73 -0.74
N GLY A 191 -19.61 10.72 -1.46
CA GLY A 191 -19.23 10.44 -2.86
C GLY A 191 -20.48 10.26 -3.74
N ASN A 192 -20.52 10.90 -4.91
CA ASN A 192 -21.51 10.69 -5.99
C ASN A 192 -23.01 10.53 -5.60
N GLY A 193 -23.46 11.15 -4.50
CA GLY A 193 -24.87 11.14 -4.07
C GLY A 193 -25.29 9.97 -3.16
N THR A 194 -24.41 8.99 -2.91
CA THR A 194 -24.61 7.93 -1.90
C THR A 194 -23.37 7.85 -1.02
N GLY A 195 -23.51 8.15 0.28
CA GLY A 195 -22.36 8.12 1.20
C GLY A 195 -21.63 6.77 1.17
N GLU A 196 -20.30 6.80 1.03
CA GLU A 196 -19.44 5.62 1.05
C GLU A 196 -18.90 5.43 2.48
N GLN A 197 -19.02 4.21 3.00
CA GLN A 197 -18.47 3.86 4.30
C GLN A 197 -17.05 3.32 4.15
N ILE A 198 -16.09 4.01 4.74
CA ILE A 198 -14.69 3.60 4.81
C ILE A 198 -14.34 3.19 6.24
N MET A 199 -13.34 2.33 6.40
CA MET A 199 -12.78 1.99 7.72
C MET A 199 -11.44 2.69 7.89
N ILE A 200 -11.16 3.19 9.09
CA ILE A 200 -9.92 3.89 9.41
C ILE A 200 -9.32 3.30 10.69
N GLN A 201 -8.00 3.14 10.72
CA GLN A 201 -7.26 2.87 11.95
C GLN A 201 -5.96 3.65 11.99
N ALA A 202 -5.70 4.31 13.12
CA ALA A 202 -4.47 5.05 13.36
C ALA A 202 -3.40 4.18 14.03
N PHE A 203 -2.16 4.40 13.62
CA PHE A 203 -0.94 3.83 14.18
C PHE A 203 0.08 4.96 14.42
N GLU A 204 1.14 4.72 15.17
CA GLU A 204 2.14 5.75 15.50
C GLU A 204 2.71 6.48 14.28
N ARG A 205 2.91 5.75 13.16
CA ARG A 205 3.63 6.20 11.96
C ARG A 205 2.72 6.30 10.72
N THR A 206 1.45 5.92 10.83
CA THR A 206 0.51 5.99 9.71
C THR A 206 -0.94 5.95 10.16
N VAL A 207 -1.83 6.52 9.36
CA VAL A 207 -3.25 6.19 9.40
C VAL A 207 -3.56 5.30 8.19
N LEU A 208 -4.24 4.19 8.40
CA LEU A 208 -4.69 3.28 7.34
C LEU A 208 -6.16 3.51 7.06
N ILE A 209 -6.51 3.50 5.78
CA ILE A 209 -7.86 3.68 5.25
C ILE A 209 -8.20 2.43 4.44
N TYR A 210 -9.33 1.80 4.75
CA TYR A 210 -9.88 0.69 3.99
C TYR A 210 -11.17 1.10 3.29
N ARG A 211 -11.19 0.94 1.95
CA ARG A 211 -12.35 1.22 1.09
C ARG A 211 -12.80 -0.10 0.41
N PRO A 212 -13.95 -0.66 0.81
CA PRO A 212 -14.47 -1.88 0.18
C PRO A 212 -14.68 -1.70 -1.33
N GLY A 213 -14.27 -2.67 -2.13
CA GLY A 213 -14.49 -2.66 -3.58
C GLY A 213 -13.55 -1.76 -4.39
N ALA A 214 -12.67 -0.99 -3.73
CA ALA A 214 -11.57 -0.34 -4.43
C ALA A 214 -10.56 -1.40 -4.92
N GLU A 215 -9.98 -1.18 -6.10
CA GLU A 215 -8.90 -2.01 -6.63
C GLU A 215 -7.75 -2.16 -5.64
N TRP A 216 -7.51 -1.09 -4.86
CA TRP A 216 -6.60 -1.08 -3.73
C TRP A 216 -7.34 -0.75 -2.45
N PRO A 217 -7.80 -1.80 -1.73
CA PRO A 217 -8.74 -1.60 -0.67
C PRO A 217 -8.08 -0.95 0.54
N VAL A 218 -6.78 -1.16 0.81
CA VAL A 218 -6.05 -0.49 1.91
C VAL A 218 -5.05 0.53 1.38
N GLN A 219 -5.09 1.73 1.95
CA GLN A 219 -4.19 2.85 1.64
C GLN A 219 -3.68 3.51 2.93
N ARG A 220 -2.53 4.18 2.85
CA ARG A 220 -2.01 5.07 3.90
C ARG A 220 -2.51 6.49 3.61
N ALA A 221 -2.97 7.18 4.64
CA ALA A 221 -3.37 8.59 4.60
C ALA A 221 -2.18 9.51 4.26
N ASN A 222 -2.46 10.69 3.71
CA ASN A 222 -1.43 11.68 3.34
C ASN A 222 -0.88 12.49 4.52
N ILE A 223 -0.47 11.80 5.58
CA ILE A 223 -0.03 12.44 6.84
C ILE A 223 1.26 13.28 6.68
N GLY A 224 2.06 13.00 5.63
CA GLY A 224 3.27 13.77 5.36
C GLY A 224 2.94 15.12 4.71
N THR A 225 1.95 15.15 3.81
CA THR A 225 1.33 16.39 3.32
C THR A 225 0.68 17.16 4.47
N ASP A 226 -0.11 16.48 5.31
CA ASP A 226 -0.77 17.10 6.46
C ASP A 226 0.23 17.78 7.40
N MET A 227 1.37 17.13 7.67
CA MET A 227 2.42 17.70 8.52
C MET A 227 3.03 18.98 7.94
N LEU A 228 3.26 19.04 6.63
CA LEU A 228 3.78 20.25 6.01
C LEU A 228 2.79 21.41 6.13
N TRP A 229 1.49 21.15 5.90
CA TRP A 229 0.45 22.16 6.11
C TRP A 229 0.36 22.62 7.57
N ALA A 230 0.44 21.70 8.54
CA ALA A 230 0.47 22.02 9.96
C ALA A 230 1.64 22.95 10.32
N GLN A 231 2.78 22.81 9.63
CA GLN A 231 3.98 23.64 9.81
C GLN A 231 3.95 24.95 8.99
N GLY A 232 2.86 25.23 8.26
CA GLY A 232 2.76 26.39 7.37
C GLY A 232 3.64 26.29 6.12
N GLN A 233 4.07 25.08 5.76
CA GLN A 233 4.89 24.79 4.58
C GLN A 233 4.01 24.33 3.42
N LEU A 234 4.42 24.68 2.20
CA LEU A 234 3.78 24.18 0.98
C LEU A 234 4.52 22.93 0.49
N PRO A 235 3.83 21.81 0.22
CA PRO A 235 4.43 20.65 -0.42
C PRO A 235 5.08 21.01 -1.77
N LEU A 236 6.25 20.42 -2.07
CA LEU A 236 6.93 20.59 -3.37
C LEU A 236 6.04 20.20 -4.55
N VAL A 237 5.18 19.20 -4.37
CA VAL A 237 4.09 18.89 -5.29
C VAL A 237 2.79 19.31 -4.61
N GLN A 238 2.20 20.43 -5.06
CA GLN A 238 0.82 20.75 -4.73
C GLN A 238 -0.09 19.73 -5.40
N SER A 239 -0.33 18.58 -4.78
CA SER A 239 -1.41 17.70 -5.22
C SER A 239 -2.73 18.45 -5.00
N PRO A 240 -3.50 18.79 -6.04
CA PRO A 240 -4.87 19.21 -5.84
C PRO A 240 -5.68 17.98 -5.40
N ASP A 241 -6.57 18.18 -4.44
CA ASP A 241 -7.69 17.30 -4.10
C ASP A 241 -8.29 16.63 -5.34
N ALA A 242 -8.02 15.33 -5.53
CA ALA A 242 -8.73 14.39 -6.43
C ALA A 242 -8.05 13.01 -6.48
N ALA A 243 -6.72 12.95 -6.34
CA ALA A 243 -5.94 11.70 -6.50
C ALA A 243 -6.21 10.65 -5.41
N LEU A 244 -6.78 11.07 -4.27
CA LEU A 244 -7.22 10.19 -3.19
C LEU A 244 -8.59 9.58 -3.42
N MET A 245 -9.41 10.11 -4.33
CA MET A 245 -10.73 9.53 -4.65
C MET A 245 -10.65 8.55 -5.82
N ASN A 246 -9.69 8.74 -6.72
CA ASN A 246 -9.38 7.80 -7.78
C ASN A 246 -7.86 7.79 -7.95
N PRO A 247 -7.11 6.78 -7.43
CA PRO A 247 -5.80 6.51 -8.00
C PRO A 247 -5.97 6.47 -9.53
N PRO A 248 -5.02 6.98 -10.34
CA PRO A 248 -5.14 6.89 -11.78
C PRO A 248 -5.48 5.44 -12.11
N ALA A 249 -6.63 5.23 -12.77
CA ALA A 249 -7.11 3.89 -13.06
C ALA A 249 -5.94 3.12 -13.64
N MET A 250 -5.58 2.00 -13.01
CA MET A 250 -4.45 1.22 -13.47
C MET A 250 -4.73 0.94 -14.94
N SER A 251 -3.82 1.33 -15.81
CA SER A 251 -4.04 1.29 -17.25
C SER A 251 -2.86 0.59 -17.90
N GLY A 252 -3.16 -0.09 -19.01
CA GLY A 252 -2.17 -0.92 -19.68
C GLY A 252 -2.38 -2.42 -19.46
N PRO A 253 -1.52 -3.24 -20.06
CA PRO A 253 -1.69 -4.68 -20.10
C PRO A 253 -1.52 -5.29 -18.71
N ARG A 254 -2.40 -6.22 -18.37
CA ARG A 254 -2.24 -7.08 -17.20
C ARG A 254 -1.14 -8.10 -17.45
N ARG A 255 -0.36 -8.44 -16.43
CA ARG A 255 0.55 -9.60 -16.45
C ARG A 255 0.78 -10.15 -15.04
N ILE A 256 1.10 -11.42 -14.97
CA ILE A 256 1.57 -12.12 -13.78
C ILE A 256 3.05 -12.40 -13.97
N GLU A 257 3.83 -12.16 -12.94
CA GLU A 257 5.25 -12.44 -12.83
C GLU A 257 5.48 -13.39 -11.65
N VAL A 258 6.21 -14.48 -11.87
CA VAL A 258 6.56 -15.46 -10.86
C VAL A 258 8.07 -15.55 -10.79
N SER A 259 8.65 -15.16 -9.66
CA SER A 259 10.06 -15.31 -9.39
C SER A 259 10.32 -16.61 -8.63
N LEU A 260 10.96 -17.57 -9.30
CA LEU A 260 11.37 -18.84 -8.74
C LEU A 260 12.48 -18.63 -7.69
N GLY A 261 13.42 -17.73 -7.94
CA GLY A 261 14.49 -17.42 -6.98
C GLY A 261 13.97 -16.80 -5.68
N ARG A 262 12.96 -15.92 -5.77
CA ARG A 262 12.38 -15.23 -4.60
C ARG A 262 11.21 -15.97 -3.97
N GLN A 263 10.70 -17.03 -4.60
CA GLN A 263 9.44 -17.69 -4.24
C GLN A 263 8.31 -16.66 -4.06
N TRP A 264 8.11 -15.84 -5.09
CA TRP A 264 7.16 -14.73 -5.06
C TRP A 264 6.38 -14.61 -6.36
N LEU A 265 5.09 -14.28 -6.27
CA LEU A 265 4.24 -13.93 -7.41
C LEU A 265 3.81 -12.48 -7.30
N ALA A 266 3.86 -11.77 -8.41
CA ALA A 266 3.44 -10.38 -8.55
C ALA A 266 2.49 -10.26 -9.74
N ILE A 267 1.43 -9.48 -9.60
CA ILE A 267 0.52 -9.13 -10.68
C ILE A 267 0.63 -7.64 -10.96
N TYR A 268 0.65 -7.26 -12.23
CA TYR A 268 0.89 -5.89 -12.69
C TYR A 268 -0.17 -5.48 -13.71
N GLN A 269 -0.53 -4.20 -13.74
CA GLN A 269 -1.31 -3.59 -14.81
C GLN A 269 -0.56 -2.37 -15.33
N GLY A 270 -0.14 -2.43 -16.60
CA GLY A 270 0.95 -1.56 -17.07
C GLY A 270 2.22 -1.84 -16.28
N ASP A 271 2.99 -0.83 -15.89
CA ASP A 271 4.19 -0.99 -15.07
C ASP A 271 3.92 -0.99 -13.56
N GLN A 272 2.66 -0.88 -13.17
CA GLN A 272 2.26 -0.76 -11.77
C GLN A 272 1.95 -2.15 -11.19
N LEU A 273 2.63 -2.50 -10.10
CA LEU A 273 2.35 -3.70 -9.30
C LEU A 273 0.97 -3.56 -8.65
N VAL A 274 0.02 -4.46 -8.96
CA VAL A 274 -1.39 -4.55 -8.48
C VAL A 274 -1.54 -5.39 -7.21
N PHE A 275 -0.71 -6.41 -7.02
CA PHE A 275 -0.73 -7.29 -5.85
C PHE A 275 0.44 -8.24 -6.00
N ASP A 276 0.86 -8.83 -4.90
CA ASP A 276 1.89 -9.83 -4.86
C ASP A 276 1.76 -10.63 -3.56
N ALA A 277 2.28 -11.84 -3.61
CA ALA A 277 2.18 -12.79 -2.52
C ALA A 277 3.35 -13.78 -2.56
N PRO A 278 3.76 -14.28 -1.39
CA PRO A 278 4.68 -15.41 -1.33
C PRO A 278 4.06 -16.63 -2.00
N VAL A 279 4.87 -17.44 -2.68
CA VAL A 279 4.42 -18.69 -3.31
C VAL A 279 5.25 -19.89 -2.83
N SER A 280 4.74 -21.10 -3.08
CA SER A 280 5.54 -22.32 -3.10
C SER A 280 5.45 -22.94 -4.50
N THR A 281 6.60 -23.11 -5.13
CA THR A 281 6.72 -23.59 -6.51
C THR A 281 7.16 -25.06 -6.57
N GLY A 282 7.41 -25.55 -7.79
CA GLY A 282 7.82 -26.91 -8.07
C GLY A 282 9.16 -27.28 -7.46
N LYS A 283 9.21 -28.40 -6.74
CA LYS A 283 10.43 -28.92 -6.13
C LYS A 283 11.40 -29.47 -7.18
N ASP A 284 12.63 -29.76 -6.75
CA ASP A 284 13.61 -30.39 -7.64
C ASP A 284 13.10 -31.73 -8.19
N GLY A 285 13.22 -31.92 -9.52
CA GLY A 285 12.62 -33.05 -10.24
C GLY A 285 11.20 -32.79 -10.74
N PHE A 286 10.52 -31.77 -10.20
CA PHE A 286 9.19 -31.30 -10.61
C PHE A 286 9.17 -29.77 -10.77
N ASN A 287 10.24 -29.23 -11.35
CA ASN A 287 10.47 -27.79 -11.40
C ASN A 287 9.33 -27.07 -12.15
N THR A 288 8.91 -25.92 -11.62
CA THR A 288 8.06 -25.00 -12.37
C THR A 288 8.84 -24.48 -13.59
N PRO A 289 8.35 -24.67 -14.83
CA PRO A 289 9.13 -24.36 -16.02
C PRO A 289 9.19 -22.84 -16.25
N PRO A 290 10.40 -22.22 -16.31
CA PRO A 290 10.53 -20.80 -16.64
C PRO A 290 10.07 -20.56 -18.08
N GLY A 291 9.51 -19.38 -18.34
CA GLY A 291 8.98 -19.07 -19.67
C GLY A 291 7.96 -17.94 -19.68
N ARG A 292 7.39 -17.72 -20.87
CA ARG A 292 6.31 -16.76 -21.10
C ARG A 292 5.10 -17.52 -21.61
N TYR A 293 4.02 -17.43 -20.87
CA TYR A 293 2.78 -18.16 -21.09
C TYR A 293 1.59 -17.22 -20.99
N ALA A 294 0.38 -17.78 -21.04
CA ALA A 294 -0.84 -17.05 -20.74
C ALA A 294 -1.85 -17.98 -20.07
N ILE A 295 -2.66 -17.44 -19.16
CA ILE A 295 -3.76 -18.20 -18.56
C ILE A 295 -4.69 -18.66 -19.68
N TYR A 296 -4.89 -19.96 -19.82
CA TYR A 296 -5.77 -20.51 -20.85
C TYR A 296 -7.03 -21.17 -20.26
N HIS A 297 -7.03 -21.51 -18.97
CA HIS A 297 -8.20 -22.11 -18.31
C HIS A 297 -8.30 -21.73 -16.84
N LYS A 298 -9.53 -21.59 -16.32
CA LYS A 298 -9.81 -21.17 -14.95
C LYS A 298 -10.95 -21.98 -14.32
N LEU A 299 -10.77 -22.42 -13.08
CA LEU A 299 -11.78 -23.13 -12.28
C LEU A 299 -11.79 -22.57 -10.86
N THR A 300 -12.97 -22.30 -10.31
CA THR A 300 -13.09 -21.84 -8.92
C THR A 300 -12.70 -22.93 -7.91
N SER A 301 -12.87 -24.21 -8.28
CA SER A 301 -12.39 -25.35 -7.51
C SER A 301 -12.16 -26.57 -8.41
N GLN A 302 -11.15 -27.39 -8.10
CA GLN A 302 -10.88 -28.64 -8.79
C GLN A 302 -10.38 -29.71 -7.83
N HIS A 303 -10.78 -30.96 -8.05
CA HIS A 303 -10.11 -32.12 -7.47
C HIS A 303 -8.84 -32.43 -8.27
N MET A 304 -7.66 -32.17 -7.70
CA MET A 304 -6.38 -32.44 -8.35
C MET A 304 -5.83 -33.80 -7.93
N ARG A 305 -5.70 -34.70 -8.90
CA ARG A 305 -5.13 -36.04 -8.72
C ARG A 305 -4.08 -36.31 -9.78
N GLY A 306 -3.01 -36.99 -9.42
CA GLY A 306 -1.97 -37.31 -10.39
C GLY A 306 -0.95 -38.29 -9.83
N ASN A 307 -0.17 -38.85 -10.75
CA ASN A 307 1.00 -39.66 -10.44
C ASN A 307 2.11 -39.27 -11.41
N GLN A 308 3.21 -38.77 -10.88
CA GLN A 308 4.37 -38.32 -11.65
C GLN A 308 5.65 -38.58 -10.86
N GLY A 309 6.71 -39.02 -11.53
CA GLY A 309 8.02 -39.22 -10.90
C GLY A 309 8.02 -40.20 -9.71
N GLY A 310 7.06 -41.13 -9.66
CA GLY A 310 6.90 -42.08 -8.55
C GLY A 310 6.13 -41.52 -7.34
N GLU A 311 5.65 -40.28 -7.42
CA GLU A 311 4.83 -39.65 -6.39
C GLU A 311 3.38 -39.55 -6.84
N THR A 312 2.45 -39.78 -5.91
CA THR A 312 1.01 -39.70 -6.16
C THR A 312 0.40 -38.65 -5.23
N TRP A 313 -0.54 -37.87 -5.76
CA TRP A 313 -1.33 -36.92 -4.99
C TRP A 313 -2.82 -37.07 -5.30
N ASP A 314 -3.63 -36.81 -4.28
CA ASP A 314 -5.09 -36.84 -4.36
C ASP A 314 -5.65 -35.74 -3.43
N ILE A 315 -5.85 -34.55 -3.99
CA ILE A 315 -6.22 -33.35 -3.22
C ILE A 315 -7.59 -32.82 -3.70
N PRO A 316 -8.66 -32.99 -2.91
CA PRO A 316 -9.98 -32.50 -3.27
C PRO A 316 -10.09 -30.98 -3.11
N GLY A 317 -10.94 -30.36 -3.92
CA GLY A 317 -11.40 -28.99 -3.66
C GLY A 317 -10.34 -27.89 -3.74
N VAL A 318 -9.26 -28.08 -4.51
CA VAL A 318 -8.21 -27.06 -4.71
C VAL A 318 -8.84 -25.80 -5.30
N PRO A 319 -8.80 -24.64 -4.60
CA PRO A 319 -9.52 -23.45 -5.04
C PRO A 319 -8.71 -22.59 -6.03
N TRP A 320 -9.42 -21.77 -6.80
CA TRP A 320 -8.85 -20.67 -7.60
C TRP A 320 -7.80 -21.11 -8.63
N VAL A 321 -8.09 -22.17 -9.37
CA VAL A 321 -7.16 -22.80 -10.31
C VAL A 321 -7.07 -22.01 -11.60
N MET A 322 -5.87 -21.66 -12.03
CA MET A 322 -5.55 -20.95 -13.26
C MET A 322 -4.43 -21.68 -14.01
N TYR A 323 -4.77 -22.46 -15.03
CA TYR A 323 -3.79 -23.14 -15.87
C TYR A 323 -3.16 -22.18 -16.87
N TYR A 324 -1.83 -22.25 -17.00
CA TYR A 324 -1.07 -21.39 -17.91
C TYR A 324 -0.05 -22.15 -18.78
N GLN A 325 0.38 -23.36 -18.39
CA GLN A 325 1.30 -24.19 -19.18
C GLN A 325 1.02 -25.66 -18.92
N ASP A 326 0.47 -26.39 -19.91
CA ASP A 326 0.07 -27.80 -19.76
C ASP A 326 -0.64 -28.03 -18.41
N ASP A 327 -0.27 -29.04 -17.64
CA ASP A 327 -0.88 -29.33 -16.33
C ASP A 327 -0.39 -28.43 -15.18
N VAL A 328 0.34 -27.34 -15.48
CA VAL A 328 0.85 -26.38 -14.49
C VAL A 328 -0.13 -25.21 -14.30
N ALA A 329 -0.53 -25.01 -13.05
CA ALA A 329 -1.47 -23.97 -12.65
C ALA A 329 -0.94 -23.07 -11.52
N ILE A 330 -1.50 -21.87 -11.43
CA ILE A 330 -1.52 -21.06 -10.20
C ILE A 330 -2.80 -21.44 -9.45
N HIS A 331 -2.72 -21.74 -8.15
CA HIS A 331 -3.89 -22.11 -7.36
C HIS A 331 -3.71 -21.87 -5.85
N GLY A 332 -4.83 -21.92 -5.12
CA GLY A 332 -4.80 -21.88 -3.66
C GLY A 332 -4.34 -23.21 -3.06
N VAL A 333 -3.58 -23.13 -1.97
CA VAL A 333 -3.04 -24.27 -1.23
C VAL A 333 -3.48 -24.14 0.23
N TYR A 334 -4.39 -25.02 0.67
CA TYR A 334 -4.90 -25.02 2.04
C TYR A 334 -4.17 -26.01 2.97
N TRP A 335 -3.38 -26.93 2.40
CA TRP A 335 -2.76 -28.04 3.14
C TRP A 335 -1.39 -27.72 3.73
N HIS A 336 -0.81 -26.55 3.43
CA HIS A 336 0.40 -26.04 4.10
C HIS A 336 0.48 -24.51 4.01
N GLN A 337 1.38 -23.91 4.79
CA GLN A 337 1.58 -22.46 4.85
C GLN A 337 3.03 -22.02 4.53
N ARG A 338 3.83 -22.90 3.92
CA ARG A 338 5.27 -22.66 3.63
C ARG A 338 5.49 -21.88 2.33
N PHE A 339 4.90 -20.69 2.24
CA PHE A 339 5.04 -19.80 1.08
C PHE A 339 6.20 -18.83 1.29
N GLY A 340 7.02 -18.56 0.27
CA GLY A 340 8.10 -17.57 0.34
C GLY A 340 9.28 -17.97 1.24
N THR A 341 9.24 -19.15 1.86
CA THR A 341 10.30 -19.65 2.76
C THR A 341 11.52 -20.19 1.99
N GLY A 342 11.44 -20.28 0.66
CA GLY A 342 12.40 -21.01 -0.17
C GLY A 342 12.06 -22.49 -0.32
N GLU A 343 11.14 -23.03 0.47
CA GLU A 343 10.67 -24.40 0.33
C GLU A 343 9.73 -24.55 -0.88
N ARG A 344 10.16 -25.40 -1.83
CA ARG A 344 9.41 -25.75 -3.03
C ARG A 344 8.75 -27.10 -2.78
N LEU A 345 7.42 -27.15 -2.77
CA LEU A 345 6.65 -28.33 -2.33
C LEU A 345 5.72 -28.90 -3.40
N SER A 346 5.51 -28.17 -4.50
CA SER A 346 4.57 -28.61 -5.53
C SER A 346 5.22 -29.55 -6.56
N HIS A 347 4.38 -30.16 -7.39
CA HIS A 347 4.79 -30.94 -8.57
C HIS A 347 4.86 -30.08 -9.85
N GLY A 348 5.07 -28.77 -9.70
CA GLY A 348 5.23 -27.82 -10.81
C GLY A 348 4.33 -26.59 -10.68
N CYS A 349 3.16 -26.73 -10.06
CA CYS A 349 2.22 -25.64 -9.84
C CYS A 349 2.81 -24.51 -8.97
N VAL A 350 2.23 -23.31 -9.10
CA VAL A 350 2.54 -22.15 -8.27
C VAL A 350 1.45 -22.04 -7.19
N GLY A 351 1.78 -22.44 -5.98
CA GLY A 351 0.86 -22.44 -4.84
C GLY A 351 0.86 -21.11 -4.10
N LEU A 352 -0.34 -20.59 -3.83
CA LEU A 352 -0.60 -19.38 -3.03
C LEU A 352 -1.46 -19.73 -1.81
N ALA A 353 -1.49 -18.87 -0.79
CA ALA A 353 -2.52 -18.97 0.23
C ALA A 353 -3.91 -18.78 -0.41
N PRO A 354 -4.99 -19.43 0.08
CA PRO A 354 -6.29 -19.41 -0.60
C PRO A 354 -6.87 -18.01 -0.86
N ASN A 355 -6.68 -17.06 0.06
CA ASN A 355 -7.15 -15.68 -0.12
C ASN A 355 -6.34 -14.93 -1.19
N ASP A 356 -5.02 -15.13 -1.22
CA ASP A 356 -4.13 -14.54 -2.21
C ASP A 356 -4.42 -15.10 -3.60
N ALA A 357 -4.65 -16.42 -3.69
CA ALA A 357 -5.06 -17.08 -4.92
C ALA A 357 -6.41 -16.55 -5.44
N GLY A 358 -7.38 -16.31 -4.54
CA GLY A 358 -8.66 -15.68 -4.89
C GLY A 358 -8.47 -14.28 -5.47
N THR A 359 -7.61 -13.47 -4.86
CA THR A 359 -7.27 -12.12 -5.35
C THR A 359 -6.69 -12.17 -6.78
N VAL A 360 -5.70 -13.04 -7.02
CA VAL A 360 -5.11 -13.21 -8.35
C VAL A 360 -6.14 -13.74 -9.35
N TYR A 361 -6.97 -14.69 -8.93
CA TYR A 361 -8.02 -15.28 -9.76
C TYR A 361 -9.06 -14.26 -10.20
N GLU A 362 -9.58 -13.45 -9.30
CA GLU A 362 -10.57 -12.43 -9.65
C GLU A 362 -9.98 -11.36 -10.58
N TRP A 363 -8.70 -11.01 -10.37
CA TRP A 363 -8.03 -10.01 -11.18
C TRP A 363 -7.63 -10.51 -12.59
N ALA A 364 -7.24 -11.77 -12.76
CA ALA A 364 -6.65 -12.25 -14.01
C ALA A 364 -7.70 -12.89 -14.97
N PRO A 365 -8.11 -12.23 -16.07
CA PRO A 365 -8.91 -12.90 -17.11
C PRO A 365 -8.10 -13.97 -17.87
N ILE A 366 -8.81 -14.86 -18.59
CA ILE A 366 -8.17 -15.75 -19.57
C ILE A 366 -7.43 -14.90 -20.61
N GLY A 367 -6.23 -15.32 -20.97
CA GLY A 367 -5.30 -14.60 -21.83
C GLY A 367 -4.30 -13.72 -21.08
N THR A 368 -4.43 -13.56 -19.75
CA THR A 368 -3.44 -12.79 -18.96
C THR A 368 -2.04 -13.44 -19.09
N PRO A 369 -1.02 -12.71 -19.57
CA PRO A 369 0.35 -13.18 -19.63
C PRO A 369 0.88 -13.64 -18.27
N VAL A 370 1.61 -14.75 -18.26
CA VAL A 370 2.32 -15.29 -17.09
C VAL A 370 3.80 -15.42 -17.44
N ILE A 371 4.67 -14.72 -16.72
CA ILE A 371 6.11 -14.71 -16.92
C ILE A 371 6.75 -15.40 -15.71
N VAL A 372 7.46 -16.50 -15.94
CA VAL A 372 8.12 -17.27 -14.89
C VAL A 372 9.63 -17.17 -15.09
N TYR A 373 10.37 -16.76 -14.04
CA TYR A 373 11.82 -16.52 -14.11
C TYR A 373 12.59 -16.84 -12.83
#